data_AF-A0A2L1KJG3-F1
#
_entry.id   AF-A0A2L1KJG3-F1
#
_cell.length_a   1.000
_cell.length_b   1.000
_cell.length_c   1.000
_cell.angle_alpha   90.00
_cell.angle_beta   90.00
_cell.angle_gamma   90.00
#
_symmetry.space_group_name_H-M   'P 1'
#
loop_
_entity.id
_entity.type
_entity.pdbx_description
1 polymer ?
#
loop_
_entity_poly.entity_id
_entity_poly.type
_entity_poly.pdbx_seq_one_letter_code
_entity_poly.pdbx_strand_id
1 'polypeptide(L)'
;MAKVRNPEVTQKRLLDALQRLVDGQPERLTSKYKVNVKSVQEEAGLSLGAAYRYPDVMDAIEAAKLEQSKRSGNLRKRNVNSELDRLRKEKAKEVTLKEKYRTELTEANSRLDQLYAEQTMQLMAMFNLLDIKDKSKLLQKSSSNVVRIK
;
A
#
# COMPACT_ATOMS: atom_id res chain seq x y z
N MET A 1 -8.57 63.72 -2.10
CA MET A 1 -7.10 63.66 -2.14
C MET A 1 -6.65 62.25 -2.51
N ALA A 2 -6.10 62.04 -3.70
CA ALA A 2 -5.57 60.74 -4.11
C ALA A 2 -4.27 60.47 -3.33
N LYS A 3 -4.31 59.51 -2.41
CA LYS A 3 -3.16 59.11 -1.58
C LYS A 3 -2.09 58.53 -2.51
N VAL A 4 -1.03 59.27 -2.77
CA VAL A 4 0.12 58.81 -3.56
C VAL A 4 0.67 57.56 -2.86
N ARG A 5 0.44 56.39 -3.46
CA ARG A 5 1.03 55.13 -2.99
C ARG A 5 2.48 55.12 -3.45
N ASN A 6 3.42 55.11 -2.50
CA ASN A 6 4.82 54.86 -2.82
C ASN A 6 4.94 53.47 -3.46
N PRO A 7 5.46 53.37 -4.70
CA PRO A 7 5.50 52.10 -5.42
C PRO A 7 6.42 51.09 -4.73
N GLU A 8 7.56 51.55 -4.20
CA GLU A 8 8.52 50.72 -3.47
C GLU A 8 7.94 50.10 -2.19
N VAL A 9 7.12 50.86 -1.45
CA VAL A 9 6.44 50.37 -0.25
C VAL A 9 5.44 49.28 -0.61
N THR A 10 4.79 49.41 -1.77
CA THR A 10 3.82 48.44 -2.27
C THR A 10 4.52 47.15 -2.71
N GLN A 11 5.66 47.27 -3.39
CA GLN A 11 6.48 46.13 -3.80
C GLN A 11 7.01 45.34 -2.60
N LYS A 12 7.56 46.04 -1.58
CA LYS A 12 8.03 45.40 -0.34
C LYS A 12 6.93 44.63 0.39
N ARG A 13 5.72 45.19 0.47
CA ARG A 13 4.57 44.51 1.10
C ARG A 13 4.17 43.23 0.39
N LEU A 14 4.26 43.20 -0.95
CA LEU A 14 3.96 42.00 -1.73
C LEU A 14 5.01 40.91 -1.54
N LEU A 15 6.30 41.29 -1.48
CA LEU A 15 7.39 40.34 -1.22
C LEU A 15 7.33 39.78 0.21
N ASP A 16 7.03 40.61 1.18
CA ASP A 16 6.87 40.20 2.58
C ASP A 16 5.65 39.27 2.76
N ALA A 17 4.53 39.58 2.08
CA ALA A 17 3.37 38.70 2.03
C ALA A 17 3.67 37.35 1.33
N LEU A 18 4.46 37.36 0.26
CA LEU A 18 4.94 36.12 -0.38
C LEU A 18 5.76 35.29 0.61
N GLN A 19 6.69 35.92 1.33
CA GLN A 19 7.54 35.24 2.30
C GLN A 19 6.71 34.59 3.41
N ARG A 20 5.73 35.32 3.98
CA ARG A 20 4.78 34.76 4.97
C ARG A 20 4.02 33.54 4.45
N LEU A 21 3.58 33.56 3.19
CA LEU A 21 2.89 32.43 2.56
C LEU A 21 3.81 31.24 2.30
N VAL A 22 5.09 31.47 2.03
CA VAL A 22 6.10 30.41 1.89
C VAL A 22 6.44 29.78 3.25
N ASP A 23 6.56 30.61 4.28
CA ASP A 23 6.93 30.20 5.64
C ASP A 23 5.76 29.58 6.41
N GLY A 24 4.54 29.67 5.88
CA GLY A 24 3.38 28.97 6.42
C GLY A 24 2.54 29.78 7.40
N GLN A 25 2.87 31.06 7.62
CA GLN A 25 2.29 31.93 8.66
C GLN A 25 1.58 33.14 8.03
N PRO A 26 0.43 32.94 7.37
CA PRO A 26 -0.37 34.06 6.87
C PRO A 26 -1.00 34.82 8.04
N GLU A 27 -1.00 36.13 7.93
CA GLU A 27 -1.60 37.03 8.90
C GLU A 27 -3.08 37.30 8.57
N ARG A 28 -3.43 37.31 7.27
CA ARG A 28 -4.79 37.64 6.81
C ARG A 28 -5.55 36.46 6.24
N LEU A 29 -4.87 35.48 5.63
CA LEU A 29 -5.54 34.26 5.15
C LEU A 29 -5.70 33.23 6.26
N THR A 30 -6.94 33.00 6.68
CA THR A 30 -7.31 31.98 7.70
C THR A 30 -7.68 30.61 7.14
N SER A 31 -7.71 30.43 5.81
CA SER A 31 -8.11 29.17 5.15
C SER A 31 -6.93 28.39 4.55
N LYS A 32 -7.17 27.17 4.04
CA LYS A 32 -6.17 26.44 3.24
C LYS A 32 -5.80 27.25 1.99
N TYR A 33 -4.66 27.94 2.03
CA TYR A 33 -4.18 28.77 0.93
C TYR A 33 -3.20 28.00 0.03
N LYS A 34 -3.12 28.45 -1.23
CA LYS A 34 -2.10 28.05 -2.19
C LYS A 34 -1.30 29.29 -2.56
N VAL A 35 0.00 29.15 -2.82
CA VAL A 35 0.81 30.27 -3.30
C VAL A 35 0.33 30.63 -4.72
N ASN A 36 -0.39 31.74 -4.82
CA ASN A 36 -0.93 32.28 -6.07
C ASN A 36 -1.01 33.81 -5.98
N VAL A 37 -1.04 34.49 -7.12
CA VAL A 37 -1.07 35.96 -7.21
C VAL A 37 -2.22 36.56 -6.38
N LYS A 38 -3.41 35.94 -6.44
CA LYS A 38 -4.57 36.35 -5.64
C LYS A 38 -4.30 36.26 -4.14
N SER A 39 -3.77 35.13 -3.68
CA SER A 39 -3.51 34.90 -2.24
C SER A 39 -2.44 35.83 -1.71
N VAL A 40 -1.41 36.14 -2.51
CA VAL A 40 -0.36 37.12 -2.14
C VAL A 40 -0.93 38.54 -2.06
N GLN A 41 -1.84 38.92 -2.96
CA GLN A 41 -2.50 40.23 -2.93
C GLN A 41 -3.44 40.37 -1.72
N GLU A 42 -4.22 39.34 -1.41
CA GLU A 42 -5.10 39.30 -0.22
C GLU A 42 -4.29 39.35 1.08
N GLU A 43 -3.18 38.61 1.15
CA GLU A 43 -2.27 38.61 2.30
C GLU A 43 -1.58 39.96 2.49
N ALA A 44 -1.21 40.63 1.39
CA ALA A 44 -0.62 41.95 1.44
C ALA A 44 -1.66 43.07 1.74
N GLY A 45 -2.95 42.74 1.80
CA GLY A 45 -4.03 43.70 2.01
C GLY A 45 -4.18 44.70 0.86
N LEU A 46 -3.86 44.26 -0.36
CA LEU A 46 -3.88 45.06 -1.58
C LEU A 46 -5.06 44.68 -2.49
N SER A 47 -5.42 45.59 -3.39
CA SER A 47 -6.49 45.34 -4.36
C SER A 47 -6.07 44.28 -5.37
N LEU A 48 -7.04 43.49 -5.83
CA LEU A 48 -6.88 42.53 -6.93
C LEU A 48 -6.46 43.31 -8.19
N GLY A 49 -5.17 43.26 -8.53
CA GLY A 49 -4.60 44.09 -9.58
C GLY A 49 -3.26 44.74 -9.25
N ALA A 50 -2.95 44.89 -7.95
CA ALA A 50 -1.76 45.63 -7.53
C ALA A 50 -0.44 44.93 -7.87
N ALA A 51 -0.41 43.60 -7.94
CA ALA A 51 0.82 42.85 -8.24
C ALA A 51 1.24 42.92 -9.71
N TYR A 52 0.30 43.08 -10.65
CA TYR A 52 0.61 43.15 -12.09
C TYR A 52 1.43 44.39 -12.47
N ARG A 53 1.51 45.40 -11.58
CA ARG A 53 2.34 46.58 -11.78
C ARG A 53 3.83 46.32 -11.53
N TYR A 54 4.20 45.19 -10.96
CA TYR A 54 5.57 44.85 -10.54
C TYR A 54 5.94 43.47 -11.10
N PRO A 55 6.64 43.40 -12.25
CA PRO A 55 7.03 42.13 -12.86
C PRO A 55 7.92 41.27 -11.94
N ASP A 56 8.87 41.88 -11.21
CA ASP A 56 9.77 41.17 -10.28
C ASP A 56 9.01 40.36 -9.22
N VAL A 57 7.87 40.87 -8.77
CA VAL A 57 7.01 40.20 -7.78
C VAL A 57 6.29 39.01 -8.42
N MET A 58 5.88 39.14 -9.68
CA MET A 58 5.22 38.06 -10.41
C MET A 58 6.19 36.89 -10.63
N ASP A 59 7.43 37.18 -11.01
CA ASP A 59 8.49 36.18 -11.17
C ASP A 59 8.77 35.46 -9.85
N ALA A 60 8.83 36.19 -8.73
CA ALA A 60 9.00 35.61 -7.40
C ALA A 60 7.82 34.70 -6.99
N ILE A 61 6.59 35.08 -7.32
CA ILE A 61 5.38 34.26 -7.07
C ILE A 61 5.44 32.97 -7.88
N GLU A 62 5.82 33.03 -9.15
CA GLU A 62 5.92 31.86 -10.01
C GLU A 62 7.03 30.91 -9.54
N ALA A 63 8.19 31.45 -9.17
CA ALA A 63 9.29 30.67 -8.60
C ALA A 63 8.86 29.95 -7.31
N ALA A 64 8.18 30.66 -6.40
CA ALA A 64 7.67 30.07 -5.16
C ALA A 64 6.63 28.98 -5.40
N LYS A 65 5.73 29.19 -6.37
CA LYS A 65 4.72 28.20 -6.79
C LYS A 65 5.39 26.94 -7.36
N LEU A 66 6.42 27.10 -8.18
CA LEU A 66 7.18 25.98 -8.74
C LEU A 66 7.88 25.18 -7.64
N GLU A 67 8.55 25.83 -6.70
CA GLU A 67 9.22 25.19 -5.56
C GLU A 67 8.23 24.43 -4.66
N GLN A 68 7.06 25.01 -4.37
CA GLN A 68 6.02 24.35 -3.58
C GLN A 68 5.49 23.09 -4.29
N SER A 69 5.36 23.14 -5.62
CA SER A 69 4.95 21.99 -6.44
C SER A 69 6.01 20.87 -6.41
N LYS A 70 7.30 21.19 -6.54
CA LYS A 70 8.40 20.22 -6.49
C LYS A 70 8.48 19.53 -5.13
N ARG A 71 8.37 20.29 -4.04
CA ARG A 71 8.36 19.75 -2.67
C ARG A 71 7.20 18.77 -2.46
N SER A 72 5.98 19.14 -2.84
CA SER A 72 4.81 18.26 -2.69
C SER A 72 4.87 17.01 -3.58
N GLY A 73 5.38 17.14 -4.81
CA GLY A 73 5.58 16.01 -5.73
C GLY A 73 6.60 14.99 -5.22
N ASN A 74 7.70 15.47 -4.62
CA ASN A 74 8.73 14.60 -4.05
C ASN A 74 8.25 13.83 -2.81
N LEU A 75 7.45 14.46 -1.94
CA LEU A 75 6.84 13.77 -0.79
C LEU A 75 5.88 12.65 -1.23
N ARG A 76 5.04 12.93 -2.24
CA ARG A 76 4.11 11.92 -2.78
C ARG A 76 4.83 10.74 -3.42
N LYS A 77 5.86 11.00 -4.23
CA LYS A 77 6.67 9.93 -4.86
C LYS A 77 7.38 9.03 -3.82
N ARG A 78 7.89 9.61 -2.74
CA ARG A 78 8.56 8.86 -1.67
C ARG A 78 7.61 7.89 -0.94
N ASN A 79 6.39 8.33 -0.64
CA ASN A 79 5.40 7.47 0.02
C ASN A 79 4.93 6.33 -0.89
N VAL A 80 4.66 6.59 -2.16
CA VAL A 80 4.23 5.56 -3.11
C VAL A 80 5.30 4.48 -3.27
N ASN A 81 6.58 4.86 -3.42
CA ASN A 81 7.66 3.88 -3.52
C ASN A 81 7.81 3.03 -2.24
N SER A 82 7.65 3.65 -1.06
CA SER A 82 7.69 2.95 0.22
C SER A 82 6.56 1.91 0.36
N GLU A 83 5.35 2.22 -0.09
CA GLU A 83 4.24 1.26 -0.07
C GLU A 83 4.42 0.13 -1.09
N LEU A 84 4.88 0.45 -2.30
CA LEU A 84 5.15 -0.56 -3.33
C LEU A 84 6.24 -1.55 -2.90
N ASP A 85 7.29 -1.08 -2.22
CA ASP A 85 8.34 -1.96 -1.69
C ASP A 85 7.85 -2.84 -0.54
N ARG A 86 6.93 -2.34 0.30
CA ARG A 86 6.27 -3.16 1.33
C ARG A 86 5.43 -4.27 0.71
N LEU A 87 4.58 -3.93 -0.27
CA LEU A 87 3.73 -4.87 -1.00
C LEU A 87 4.57 -5.95 -1.72
N ARG A 88 5.69 -5.57 -2.34
CA ARG A 88 6.62 -6.53 -2.97
C ARG A 88 7.21 -7.51 -1.97
N LYS A 89 7.63 -7.03 -0.79
CA LYS A 89 8.16 -7.89 0.29
C LYS A 89 7.10 -8.84 0.84
N GLU A 90 5.88 -8.36 1.02
CA GLU A 90 4.76 -9.19 1.49
C GLU A 90 4.42 -10.29 0.50
N LYS A 91 4.31 -9.96 -0.79
CA LYS A 91 4.09 -10.94 -1.87
C LYS A 91 5.19 -12.00 -1.89
N ALA A 92 6.46 -11.59 -1.77
CA ALA A 92 7.58 -12.54 -1.74
C ALA A 92 7.47 -13.50 -0.55
N LYS A 93 7.15 -12.99 0.65
CA LYS A 93 6.92 -13.83 1.84
C LYS A 93 5.80 -14.84 1.63
N GLU A 94 4.66 -14.39 1.09
CA GLU A 94 3.51 -15.26 0.84
C GLU A 94 3.85 -16.40 -0.12
N VAL A 95 4.57 -16.10 -1.21
CA VAL A 95 5.03 -17.11 -2.17
C VAL A 95 5.94 -18.13 -1.49
N THR A 96 6.96 -17.67 -0.75
CA THR A 96 7.88 -18.59 -0.04
C THR A 96 7.17 -19.45 0.98
N LEU A 97 6.14 -18.93 1.65
CA LEU A 97 5.36 -19.66 2.64
C LEU A 97 4.48 -20.73 1.97
N LYS A 98 3.81 -20.38 0.87
CA LYS A 98 3.01 -21.32 0.08
C LYS A 98 3.86 -22.47 -0.46
N GLU A 99 5.06 -22.17 -0.93
CA GLU A 99 5.96 -23.18 -1.46
C GLU A 99 6.43 -24.15 -0.38
N LYS A 100 6.82 -23.66 0.81
CA LYS A 100 7.13 -24.50 1.97
C LYS A 100 5.99 -25.42 2.38
N TYR A 101 4.78 -24.91 2.48
CA TYR A 101 3.64 -25.75 2.84
C TYR A 101 3.28 -26.78 1.76
N ARG A 102 3.49 -26.44 0.48
CA ARG A 102 3.33 -27.39 -0.62
C ARG A 102 4.35 -28.53 -0.52
N THR A 103 5.63 -28.21 -0.27
CA THR A 103 6.66 -29.24 -0.12
C THR A 103 6.39 -30.13 1.09
N GLU A 104 6.04 -29.54 2.24
CA GLU A 104 5.69 -30.30 3.45
C GLU A 104 4.48 -31.21 3.23
N LEU A 105 3.45 -30.74 2.52
CA LEU A 105 2.28 -31.54 2.18
C LEU A 105 2.64 -32.71 1.26
N THR A 106 3.47 -32.47 0.25
CA THR A 106 3.92 -33.55 -0.66
C THR A 106 4.75 -34.60 0.07
N GLU A 107 5.63 -34.19 0.98
CA GLU A 107 6.42 -35.11 1.81
C GLU A 107 5.53 -35.92 2.76
N ALA A 108 4.56 -35.27 3.41
CA ALA A 108 3.63 -35.94 4.31
C ALA A 108 2.77 -36.97 3.56
N ASN A 109 2.22 -36.61 2.40
CA ASN A 109 1.45 -37.53 1.57
C ASN A 109 2.31 -38.71 1.09
N SER A 110 3.54 -38.45 0.64
CA SER A 110 4.46 -39.51 0.23
C SER A 110 4.77 -40.48 1.37
N ARG A 111 4.95 -39.98 2.60
CA ARG A 111 5.15 -40.82 3.79
C ARG A 111 3.89 -41.63 4.13
N LEU A 112 2.71 -41.04 4.01
CA LEU A 112 1.45 -41.76 4.21
C LEU A 112 1.29 -42.89 3.20
N ASP A 113 1.56 -42.63 1.92
CA ASP A 113 1.48 -43.65 0.88
C ASP A 113 2.43 -44.83 1.14
N GLN A 114 3.65 -44.55 1.59
CA GLN A 114 4.62 -45.57 2.01
C GLN A 114 4.09 -46.39 3.18
N LEU A 115 3.56 -45.75 4.22
CA LEU A 115 3.00 -46.44 5.39
C LEU A 115 1.78 -47.29 5.03
N TYR A 116 0.90 -46.81 4.14
CA TYR A 116 -0.23 -47.60 3.66
C TYR A 116 0.23 -48.81 2.85
N ALA A 117 1.24 -48.66 2.01
CA ALA A 117 1.82 -49.77 1.27
C ALA A 117 2.43 -50.81 2.21
N GLU A 118 3.21 -50.37 3.20
CA GLU A 118 3.80 -51.25 4.23
C GLU A 118 2.72 -51.97 5.04
N GLN A 119 1.71 -51.25 5.53
CA GLN A 119 0.60 -51.84 6.27
C GLN A 119 -0.15 -52.87 5.43
N THR A 120 -0.39 -52.57 4.15
CA THR A 120 -1.05 -53.49 3.22
C THR A 120 -0.22 -54.75 3.02
N MET A 121 1.09 -54.61 2.81
CA MET A 121 2.00 -55.76 2.67
C MET A 121 2.03 -56.63 3.93
N GLN A 122 2.13 -56.01 5.10
CA GLN A 122 2.10 -56.72 6.38
C GLN A 122 0.78 -57.47 6.60
N LEU A 123 -0.35 -56.81 6.33
CA LEU A 123 -1.67 -57.43 6.44
C LEU A 123 -1.82 -58.59 5.47
N MET A 124 -1.35 -58.46 4.22
CA MET A 124 -1.37 -59.53 3.24
C MET A 124 -0.47 -60.70 3.65
N ALA A 125 0.72 -60.43 4.18
CA ALA A 125 1.60 -61.47 4.69
C ALA A 125 0.96 -62.23 5.86
N MET A 126 0.39 -61.52 6.84
CA MET A 126 -0.35 -62.13 7.95
C MET A 126 -1.55 -62.94 7.43
N PHE A 127 -2.32 -62.37 6.51
CA PHE A 127 -3.45 -63.06 5.88
C PHE A 127 -2.99 -64.35 5.21
N ASN A 128 -1.87 -64.34 4.51
CA ASN A 128 -1.35 -65.52 3.82
C ASN A 128 -0.94 -66.64 4.79
N LEU A 129 -0.44 -66.30 5.98
CA LEU A 129 -0.08 -67.25 7.03
C LEU A 129 -1.29 -67.93 7.71
N LEU A 130 -2.50 -67.38 7.59
CA LEU A 130 -3.70 -68.00 8.15
C LEU A 130 -4.12 -69.25 7.37
N ASP A 131 -4.70 -70.21 8.08
CA ASP A 131 -5.31 -71.40 7.49
C ASP A 131 -6.57 -71.06 6.69
N ILE A 132 -6.89 -71.91 5.70
CA ILE A 132 -8.04 -71.72 4.79
C ILE A 132 -9.36 -71.57 5.55
N LYS A 133 -9.52 -72.28 6.69
CA LYS A 133 -10.73 -72.21 7.54
C LYS A 133 -10.87 -70.85 8.25
N ASP A 134 -9.76 -70.21 8.61
CA ASP A 134 -9.80 -68.93 9.30
C ASP A 134 -9.93 -67.78 8.30
N LYS A 135 -9.31 -67.92 7.12
CA LYS A 135 -9.53 -67.03 5.97
C LYS A 135 -11.02 -66.96 5.58
N SER A 136 -11.68 -68.11 5.46
CA SER A 136 -13.11 -68.17 5.07
C SER A 136 -14.03 -67.56 6.13
N LYS A 137 -13.75 -67.75 7.43
CA LYS A 137 -14.48 -67.09 8.53
C LYS A 137 -14.34 -65.56 8.50
N LEU A 138 -13.13 -65.05 8.24
CA LEU A 138 -12.89 -63.60 8.16
C LEU A 138 -13.64 -62.96 7.00
N LEU A 139 -13.62 -63.58 5.82
CA LEU A 139 -14.31 -63.10 4.62
C LEU A 139 -15.84 -63.19 4.71
N GLN A 140 -16.38 -64.18 5.42
CA GLN A 140 -17.82 -64.28 5.67
C GLN A 140 -18.34 -63.21 6.64
N LYS A 141 -17.52 -62.79 7.60
CA LYS A 141 -17.92 -61.80 8.61
C LYS A 141 -17.94 -60.36 8.06
N SER A 142 -17.21 -60.08 6.98
CA SER A 142 -17.14 -58.75 6.36
C SER A 142 -18.26 -58.45 5.34
N SER A 143 -18.98 -59.47 4.85
CA SER A 143 -19.98 -59.31 3.78
C SER A 143 -21.41 -59.00 4.28
N SER A 144 -21.67 -59.00 5.59
CA SER A 144 -23.04 -59.04 6.14
C SER A 144 -23.60 -57.71 6.66
N ASN A 145 -23.22 -56.56 6.12
CA ASN A 145 -23.85 -55.27 6.49
C ASN A 145 -24.06 -54.33 5.30
N VAL A 146 -24.69 -54.81 4.24
CA VAL A 146 -25.27 -53.93 3.21
C VAL A 146 -26.70 -53.57 3.65
N VAL A 147 -26.84 -52.48 4.40
CA VAL A 147 -28.15 -51.91 4.70
C VAL A 147 -28.63 -51.16 3.45
N ARG A 148 -29.60 -51.75 2.73
CA ARG A 148 -30.30 -51.07 1.63
C ARG A 148 -31.30 -50.08 2.23
N ILE A 149 -30.95 -48.80 2.22
CA ILE A 149 -31.86 -47.72 2.61
C ILE A 149 -32.91 -47.57 1.49
N LYS A 150 -34.20 -47.65 1.86
CA LYS A 150 -35.35 -47.40 0.97
C LYS A 150 -35.64 -45.92 0.86
#